data_AF-A0A1J3JLT6-F1
#
_entry.id   AF-A0A1J3JLT6-F1
#
_cell.length_a   1.000
_cell.length_b   1.000
_cell.length_c   1.000
_cell.angle_alpha   90.00
_cell.angle_beta   90.00
_cell.angle_gamma   90.00
#
_symmetry.space_group_name_H-M   'P 1'
#
loop_
_entity.id
_entity.type
_entity.pdbx_description
1 polymer ?
#
loop_
_entity_poly.entity_id
_entity_poly.type
_entity_poly.pdbx_seq_one_letter_code
_entity_poly.pdbx_strand_id
1 'polypeptide(L)'
;GIDKADVRFVIHNTLSKAVESYYQESGRAGRDGLQAQCICLYQKKDFSRVVCMLRNGQGRNMDRFKSAMAQAKKMQEYCELKTECRRQKLLEYFGESFDRRICKSSLNPCDNCGKS
;
A
#
# COMPACT_ATOMS: atom_id res chain seq x y z
N GLY A 1 18.49 -0.64 7.56
CA GLY A 1 17.80 -0.30 6.30
C GLY A 1 18.60 0.76 5.58
N ILE A 2 18.42 0.91 4.27
CA ILE A 2 19.09 1.96 3.48
C ILE A 2 18.32 3.27 3.69
N ASP A 3 19.05 4.34 4.02
CA ASP A 3 18.51 5.70 4.14
C ASP A 3 19.06 6.58 3.01
N LYS A 4 18.29 6.71 1.94
CA LYS A 4 18.61 7.55 0.78
C LYS A 4 17.44 8.51 0.57
N ALA A 5 17.70 9.81 0.64
CA ALA A 5 16.64 10.82 0.65
C ALA A 5 15.99 11.05 -0.72
N ASP A 6 16.76 10.88 -1.79
CA ASP A 6 16.44 11.19 -3.19
C ASP A 6 15.85 10.00 -3.97
N VAL A 7 15.20 9.06 -3.28
CA VAL A 7 14.50 7.95 -3.94
C VAL A 7 13.27 8.48 -4.69
N ARG A 8 13.28 8.39 -6.03
CA ARG A 8 12.19 8.89 -6.89
C ARG A 8 11.07 7.89 -7.12
N PHE A 9 11.35 6.60 -7.03
CA PHE A 9 10.38 5.55 -7.30
C PHE A 9 10.51 4.41 -6.30
N VAL A 10 9.38 3.97 -5.77
CA VAL A 10 9.24 2.67 -5.10
C VAL A 10 8.21 1.86 -5.89
N ILE A 11 8.61 0.68 -6.33
CA ILE A 11 7.76 -0.20 -7.15
C ILE A 11 7.53 -1.50 -6.39
N HIS A 12 6.27 -1.75 -6.05
CA HIS A 12 5.82 -3.03 -5.52
C HIS A 12 5.42 -3.93 -6.70
N ASN A 13 6.28 -4.91 -7.02
CA ASN A 13 6.04 -5.87 -8.10
C ASN A 13 5.13 -7.05 -7.68
N THR A 14 4.64 -7.05 -6.45
CA THR A 14 3.70 -8.03 -5.90
C THR A 14 2.94 -7.36 -4.76
N LEU A 15 1.73 -7.84 -4.47
CA LEU A 15 0.94 -7.41 -3.32
C LEU A 15 1.77 -7.47 -2.02
N SER A 16 1.76 -6.36 -1.26
CA SER A 16 2.34 -6.32 0.08
C SER A 16 1.55 -7.22 1.05
N LYS A 17 2.21 -7.72 2.11
CA LYS A 17 1.56 -8.60 3.09
C LYS A 17 0.49 -7.88 3.93
N ALA A 18 0.60 -6.57 4.06
CA ALA A 18 -0.29 -5.71 4.84
C ALA A 18 -0.21 -4.26 4.33
N VAL A 19 -1.21 -3.45 4.70
CA VAL A 19 -1.26 -2.02 4.37
C VAL A 19 -0.12 -1.26 5.07
N GLU A 20 0.25 -1.66 6.28
CA GLU A 20 1.35 -1.06 7.04
C GLU A 20 2.69 -1.28 6.37
N SER A 21 2.93 -2.47 5.83
CA SER A 21 4.16 -2.78 5.08
C SER A 21 4.23 -1.91 3.83
N TYR A 22 3.13 -1.84 3.07
CA TYR A 22 3.04 -0.97 1.91
C TYR A 22 3.32 0.49 2.28
N TYR A 23 2.70 1.00 3.35
CA TYR A 23 2.90 2.38 3.81
C TYR A 23 4.35 2.67 4.17
N GLN A 24 5.00 1.82 4.98
CA GLN A 24 6.39 2.01 5.38
C GLN A 24 7.38 1.89 4.21
N GLU A 25 7.11 0.97 3.27
CA GLU A 25 7.98 0.75 2.11
C GLU A 25 7.85 1.88 1.09
N SER A 26 6.62 2.28 0.76
CA SER A 26 6.33 3.39 -0.16
C SER A 26 6.78 4.73 0.39
N GLY A 27 6.65 4.95 1.72
CA GLY A 27 7.11 6.16 2.40
C GLY A 27 8.63 6.39 2.40
N ARG A 28 9.42 5.47 1.83
CA ARG A 28 10.86 5.69 1.58
C ARG A 28 11.12 6.59 0.38
N ALA A 29 10.14 6.77 -0.51
CA ALA A 29 10.26 7.66 -1.67
C ALA A 29 10.15 9.13 -1.24
N GLY A 30 10.94 10.01 -1.85
CA GLY A 30 10.76 11.47 -1.72
C GLY A 30 11.01 12.04 -0.33
N ARG A 31 11.95 11.49 0.46
CA ARG A 31 12.27 12.04 1.80
C ARG A 31 12.95 13.41 1.73
N ASP A 32 13.48 13.78 0.58
CA ASP A 32 13.96 15.14 0.24
C ASP A 32 12.81 16.15 -0.03
N GLY A 33 11.54 15.72 0.02
CA GLY A 33 10.36 16.54 -0.23
C GLY A 33 10.06 16.78 -1.72
N LEU A 34 10.91 16.29 -2.62
CA LEU A 34 10.69 16.38 -4.06
C LEU A 34 9.74 15.27 -4.51
N GLN A 35 9.08 15.52 -5.65
CA GLN A 35 8.14 14.59 -6.26
C GLN A 35 8.74 13.19 -6.38
N ALA A 36 7.97 12.19 -5.96
CA ALA A 36 8.30 10.79 -6.08
C ALA A 36 7.02 9.99 -6.31
N GLN A 37 7.16 8.79 -6.89
CA GLN A 37 6.02 7.93 -7.19
C GLN A 37 6.14 6.59 -6.48
N CYS A 38 4.99 6.11 -6.01
CA CYS A 38 4.84 4.77 -5.47
C CYS A 38 3.89 4.00 -6.39
N ILE A 39 4.39 2.92 -6.97
CA ILE A 39 3.67 2.15 -8.00
C ILE A 39 3.45 0.75 -7.47
N CYS A 40 2.20 0.35 -7.33
CA CYS A 40 1.82 -1.02 -6.98
C CYS A 40 1.32 -1.74 -8.22
N LEU A 41 2.09 -2.70 -8.73
CA LEU A 41 1.66 -3.61 -9.78
C LEU A 41 0.83 -4.71 -9.15
N TYR A 42 -0.48 -4.71 -9.41
CA TYR A 42 -1.43 -5.62 -8.77
C TYR A 42 -2.11 -6.53 -9.79
N GLN A 43 -2.08 -7.84 -9.51
CA GLN A 43 -2.95 -8.83 -10.12
C GLN A 43 -3.68 -9.61 -9.03
N LYS A 44 -4.94 -10.01 -9.27
CA LYS A 44 -5.72 -10.81 -8.30
C LYS A 44 -4.99 -12.10 -7.85
N LYS A 45 -4.20 -12.70 -8.74
CA LYS A 45 -3.40 -13.89 -8.45
C LYS A 45 -2.25 -13.65 -7.47
N ASP A 46 -1.87 -12.40 -7.21
CA ASP A 46 -0.80 -12.09 -6.25
C ASP A 46 -1.22 -12.43 -4.82
N PHE A 47 -2.54 -12.39 -4.54
CA PHE A 47 -3.06 -12.77 -3.24
C PHE A 47 -2.69 -14.22 -2.88
N SER A 48 -2.85 -15.17 -3.80
CA SER A 48 -2.50 -16.58 -3.53
C SER A 48 -1.00 -16.76 -3.27
N ARG A 49 -0.13 -15.96 -3.90
CA ARG A 49 1.31 -15.93 -3.63
C ARG A 49 1.59 -15.47 -2.21
N VAL A 50 0.92 -14.40 -1.76
CA VAL A 50 1.03 -13.90 -0.37
C VAL A 50 0.54 -14.96 0.61
N VAL A 51 -0.60 -15.61 0.36
CA VAL A 51 -1.12 -16.69 1.22
C VAL A 51 -0.10 -17.83 1.36
N CYS A 52 0.53 -18.26 0.27
CA CYS A 52 1.56 -19.28 0.29
C CYS A 52 2.76 -18.87 1.16
N MET A 53 3.24 -17.63 1.00
CA MET A 53 4.33 -17.09 1.83
C MET A 53 3.97 -17.03 3.32
N LEU A 54 2.74 -16.62 3.66
CA LEU A 54 2.27 -16.55 5.04
C LEU A 54 2.21 -17.94 5.68
N ARG A 55 1.72 -18.94 4.95
CA ARG A 55 1.62 -20.32 5.44
C ARG A 55 3.00 -20.93 5.71
N ASN A 56 3.96 -20.65 4.84
CA ASN A 56 5.34 -21.12 5.01
C ASN A 56 6.08 -20.40 6.14
N GLY A 57 5.81 -19.10 6.35
CA GLY A 57 6.51 -18.28 7.33
C GLY A 57 6.02 -18.41 8.78
N GLN A 58 4.80 -18.90 9.00
CA GLN A 58 4.18 -18.89 10.35
C GLN A 58 4.00 -20.28 10.99
N GLY A 59 4.35 -21.34 10.27
CA GLY A 59 4.29 -22.71 10.80
C GLY A 59 2.87 -23.10 11.23
N ARG A 60 2.75 -23.74 12.40
CA ARG A 60 1.47 -24.25 12.95
C ARG A 60 0.67 -23.21 13.77
N ASN A 61 1.13 -21.96 13.88
CA ASN A 61 0.43 -20.96 14.69
C ASN A 61 -0.78 -20.40 13.91
N MET A 62 -1.95 -20.97 14.18
CA MET A 62 -3.17 -20.63 13.43
C MET A 62 -3.72 -19.24 13.71
N ASP A 63 -3.53 -18.71 14.92
CA ASP A 63 -4.04 -17.37 15.24
C ASP A 63 -3.21 -16.29 14.55
N ARG A 64 -1.87 -16.43 14.56
CA ARG A 64 -1.00 -15.55 13.77
C ARG A 64 -1.35 -15.61 12.29
N PHE A 65 -1.61 -16.80 11.76
CA PHE A 65 -1.95 -16.96 10.34
C PHE A 65 -3.26 -16.29 10.00
N LYS A 66 -4.30 -16.46 10.84
CA LYS A 66 -5.58 -15.77 10.68
C LYS A 66 -5.42 -14.25 10.71
N SER A 67 -4.66 -13.72 11.67
CA SER A 67 -4.39 -12.27 11.74
C SER A 67 -3.67 -11.78 10.49
N ALA A 68 -2.63 -12.47 10.03
CA ALA A 68 -1.90 -12.06 8.82
C ALA A 68 -2.72 -12.19 7.54
N MET A 69 -3.58 -13.20 7.44
CA MET A 69 -4.55 -13.33 6.36
C MET A 69 -5.53 -12.16 6.32
N ALA A 70 -6.02 -11.71 7.48
CA ALA A 70 -6.88 -10.54 7.58
C ALA A 70 -6.16 -9.27 7.08
N GLN A 71 -4.90 -9.09 7.44
CA GLN A 71 -4.08 -7.96 6.98
C GLN A 71 -3.83 -8.01 5.46
N ALA A 72 -3.51 -9.18 4.91
CA ALA A 72 -3.34 -9.36 3.48
C ALA A 72 -4.64 -9.06 2.71
N LYS A 73 -5.79 -9.43 3.28
CA LYS A 73 -7.10 -9.12 2.68
C LYS A 73 -7.36 -7.62 2.63
N LYS A 74 -7.07 -6.88 3.70
CA LYS A 74 -7.16 -5.40 3.70
C LYS A 74 -6.26 -4.76 2.63
N MET A 75 -5.05 -5.30 2.43
CA MET A 75 -4.16 -4.82 1.38
C MET A 75 -4.72 -5.12 -0.02
N GLN A 76 -5.33 -6.29 -0.22
CA GLN A 76 -6.03 -6.62 -1.46
C GLN A 76 -7.18 -5.63 -1.73
N GLU A 77 -8.02 -5.38 -0.72
CA GLU A 77 -9.13 -4.43 -0.80
C GLU A 77 -8.63 -3.02 -1.19
N TYR A 78 -7.52 -2.56 -0.59
CA TYR A 78 -6.88 -1.29 -0.94
C TYR A 78 -6.39 -1.24 -2.40
N CYS A 79 -5.79 -2.32 -2.91
CA CYS A 79 -5.40 -2.42 -4.32
C CYS A 79 -6.59 -2.41 -5.28
N GLU A 80 -7.73 -2.96 -4.85
CA GLU A 80 -8.93 -3.09 -5.67
C GLU A 80 -9.81 -1.82 -5.73
N LEU A 81 -9.54 -0.82 -4.88
CA LEU A 81 -10.20 0.49 -4.92
C LEU A 81 -10.22 1.09 -6.33
N LYS A 82 -11.40 1.51 -6.78
CA LYS A 82 -11.61 2.02 -8.15
C LYS A 82 -11.81 3.52 -8.20
N THR A 83 -12.49 4.09 -7.20
CA THR A 83 -12.98 5.47 -7.22
C THR A 83 -12.58 6.25 -5.97
N GLU A 84 -12.33 5.55 -4.87
CA GLU A 84 -11.93 6.12 -3.60
C GLU A 84 -10.50 6.67 -3.67
N CYS A 85 -10.27 7.80 -3.00
CA CYS A 85 -8.95 8.41 -2.91
C CYS A 85 -8.01 7.48 -2.14
N ARG A 86 -6.89 7.08 -2.78
CA ARG A 86 -5.90 6.20 -2.14
C ARG A 86 -5.30 6.81 -0.88
N ARG A 87 -4.98 8.11 -0.89
CA ARG A 87 -4.44 8.82 0.28
C ARG A 87 -5.42 8.82 1.44
N GLN A 88 -6.69 9.11 1.14
CA GLN A 88 -7.75 9.08 2.15
C GLN A 88 -7.89 7.70 2.78
N LYS A 89 -7.99 6.65 1.96
CA LYS A 89 -8.15 5.28 2.47
C LYS A 89 -6.92 4.78 3.23
N LEU A 90 -5.72 5.18 2.81
CA LEU A 90 -4.48 4.83 3.49
C LEU A 90 -4.35 5.51 4.86
N LEU A 91 -4.77 6.77 4.98
CA LEU A 91 -4.76 7.51 6.26
C LEU A 91 -5.89 7.05 7.20
N GLU A 92 -7.09 6.79 6.65
CA GLU A 92 -8.22 6.23 7.39
C GLU A 92 -7.85 4.90 8.07
N TYR A 93 -7.03 4.09 7.42
CA TYR A 93 -6.49 2.85 7.98
C TYR A 93 -5.74 3.06 9.31
N PHE A 94 -5.04 4.19 9.45
CA PHE A 94 -4.31 4.57 10.66
C PHE A 94 -5.13 5.45 11.62
N GLY A 95 -6.44 5.61 11.36
CA GLY A 95 -7.33 6.45 12.16
C GLY A 95 -7.20 7.95 11.87
N GLU A 96 -6.54 8.32 10.78
CA GLU A 96 -6.37 9.72 10.36
C GLU A 96 -7.45 10.13 9.35
N SER A 97 -7.93 11.37 9.45
CA SER A 97 -8.87 11.92 8.48
C SER A 97 -8.14 12.70 7.39
N PHE A 98 -8.56 12.52 6.15
CA PHE A 98 -7.99 13.24 5.01
C PHE A 98 -9.07 13.57 3.98
N ASP A 99 -9.08 14.82 3.52
CA ASP A 99 -10.05 15.29 2.55
C ASP A 99 -9.59 14.98 1.12
N ARG A 100 -10.36 14.15 0.40
CA ARG A 100 -10.11 13.79 -1.01
C ARG A 100 -9.91 15.01 -1.92
N ARG A 101 -10.50 16.17 -1.59
CA ARG A 101 -10.37 17.41 -2.37
C ARG A 101 -8.92 17.90 -2.41
N ILE A 102 -8.18 17.73 -1.30
CA ILE A 102 -6.76 18.07 -1.19
C ILE A 102 -5.92 17.21 -2.14
N CYS A 103 -6.22 15.90 -2.24
CA CYS A 103 -5.52 15.03 -3.19
C CYS A 103 -5.78 15.45 -4.63
N LYS A 104 -7.04 15.75 -4.98
CA LYS A 104 -7.44 16.18 -6.33
C LYS A 104 -6.76 17.48 -6.77
N SER A 105 -6.62 18.46 -5.88
CA SER A 105 -5.99 19.75 -6.20
C SER A 105 -4.46 19.75 -6.06
N SER A 106 -3.86 18.66 -5.56
CA SER A 106 -2.42 18.58 -5.40
C SER A 106 -1.70 18.46 -6.75
N LEU A 107 -0.42 18.86 -6.81
CA LEU A 107 0.44 18.64 -7.98
C LEU A 107 0.69 17.14 -8.28
N ASN A 108 0.32 16.24 -7.36
CA ASN A 108 0.59 14.81 -7.39
C ASN A 108 -0.61 13.98 -6.94
N PRO A 109 -1.76 14.06 -7.62
CA PRO A 109 -2.93 13.29 -7.22
C PRO A 109 -2.64 11.79 -7.30
N CYS A 110 -3.26 10.99 -6.44
CA CYS A 110 -3.25 9.54 -6.65
C CYS A 110 -4.01 9.21 -7.94
N ASP A 111 -3.69 8.07 -8.56
CA ASP A 111 -4.38 7.54 -9.76
C ASP A 111 -5.91 7.61 -9.68
N ASN A 112 -6.54 7.26 -8.56
CA ASN A 112 -8.01 7.32 -8.42
C ASN A 112 -8.58 8.75 -8.35
N CYS A 113 -7.76 9.76 -8.09
CA CYS A 113 -8.15 11.17 -8.10
C CYS A 113 -7.69 11.91 -9.37
N GLY A 114 -6.65 11.41 -10.05
CA GLY A 114 -6.17 11.92 -11.33
C GLY A 114 -6.88 11.35 -12.56
N LYS A 115 -7.71 10.31 -12.39
CA LYS A 115 -8.70 9.89 -13.39
C LYS A 115 -9.81 10.94 -13.46
N SER A 116 -9.60 11.99 -14.24
CA SER A 116 -10.61 12.95 -14.68
C SER A 116 -10.45 13.19 -16.16
#